data_AF-A0AA35TI01-F1
#
_entry.id   AF-A0AA35TI01-F1
#
_cell.length_a   1.000
_cell.length_b   1.000
_cell.length_c   1.000
_cell.angle_alpha   90.00
_cell.angle_beta   90.00
_cell.angle_gamma   90.00
#
_symmetry.space_group_name_H-M   'P 1'
#
loop_
_entity.id
_entity.type
_entity.pdbx_description
1 polymer ?
#
loop_
_entity_poly.entity_id
_entity_poly.type
_entity_poly.pdbx_seq_one_letter_code
_entity_poly.pdbx_strand_id
1 'polypeptide(L)'
;MMPTVMFMKWNALITGDCGDPPEVENGLISYISFNATTTVTYECADGYYLQEGIEYSTSRTCLTSGNWSKENILCNAECGDPPELQNGGISYLDKTFVSYDCIGGYQFQEGVGYSTSRTCLTSGNWTNETILCNVDCGNPPELQNGEVSMNTTTENSVVTYKCINGYHFHENITSRTCLASGNWTEGNISCIKIDDNYCEGSDCGLSAGVLAAIICGAVFIPLSCLVAVAGCVVRLRLRKLKKSENILSLTSTEASTLPLHHTNTNQSPVQQLREELRTKNMLIPKSQLRLGRVVGQGEMGIEKF
;
A
#
# COMPACT_ATOMS: atom_id res chain seq x y z
N MET A 1 32.06 -9.65 -27.77
CA MET A 1 32.99 -10.79 -27.62
C MET A 1 32.22 -11.90 -26.95
N MET A 2 31.69 -12.84 -27.71
CA MET A 2 31.10 -14.07 -27.17
C MET A 2 32.20 -15.12 -27.05
N PRO A 3 32.21 -15.98 -26.02
CA PRO A 3 33.21 -17.02 -25.91
C PRO A 3 33.00 -18.01 -27.06
N THR A 4 34.05 -18.17 -27.86
CA THR A 4 34.12 -19.18 -28.93
C THR A 4 34.05 -20.56 -28.30
N VAL A 5 32.92 -21.25 -28.48
CA VAL A 5 32.80 -22.67 -28.19
C VAL A 5 33.73 -23.39 -29.17
N MET A 6 34.80 -23.98 -28.64
CA MET A 6 35.79 -24.71 -29.43
C MET A 6 35.20 -26.06 -29.82
N PHE A 7 34.67 -26.16 -31.05
CA PHE A 7 34.23 -27.43 -31.60
C PHE A 7 35.46 -28.30 -31.88
N MET A 8 35.79 -29.21 -30.94
CA MET A 8 36.76 -30.26 -31.19
C MET A 8 36.17 -31.26 -32.18
N LYS A 9 36.72 -31.30 -33.38
CA LYS A 9 36.35 -32.27 -34.42
C LYS A 9 36.93 -33.63 -34.04
N TRP A 10 36.10 -34.55 -33.56
CA TRP A 10 36.54 -35.89 -33.14
C TRP A 10 36.39 -36.91 -34.27
N ASN A 11 37.53 -37.42 -34.76
CA ASN A 11 37.57 -38.64 -35.56
C ASN A 11 37.77 -39.83 -34.60
N ALA A 12 36.74 -40.61 -34.35
CA ALA A 12 36.84 -41.86 -33.59
C ALA A 12 36.05 -42.99 -34.26
N LEU A 13 36.78 -44.05 -34.62
CA LEU A 13 36.29 -45.28 -35.24
C LEU A 13 35.52 -46.15 -34.22
N ILE A 14 34.19 -46.03 -34.12
CA ILE A 14 33.30 -47.04 -33.52
C ILE A 14 31.98 -47.09 -34.31
N THR A 15 31.44 -48.30 -34.49
CA THR A 15 30.25 -48.66 -35.25
C THR A 15 29.02 -47.85 -34.83
N GLY A 16 28.42 -47.14 -35.79
CA GLY A 16 27.26 -46.25 -35.59
C GLY A 16 27.68 -44.81 -35.28
N ASP A 17 28.19 -44.11 -36.29
CA ASP A 17 28.46 -42.68 -36.16
C ASP A 17 27.12 -41.92 -36.26
N CYS A 18 26.56 -41.53 -35.11
CA CYS A 18 25.35 -40.71 -35.05
C CYS A 18 25.61 -39.23 -35.34
N GLY A 19 26.86 -38.84 -35.63
CA GLY A 19 27.27 -37.45 -35.77
C GLY A 19 27.22 -36.69 -34.44
N ASP A 20 27.17 -35.37 -34.53
CA ASP A 20 27.11 -34.50 -33.36
C ASP A 20 25.86 -34.78 -32.50
N PRO A 21 25.97 -34.73 -31.16
CA PRO A 21 24.81 -34.87 -30.28
C PRO A 21 23.74 -33.81 -30.56
N PRO A 22 22.44 -34.13 -30.42
CA PRO A 22 21.38 -33.15 -30.61
C PRO A 22 21.50 -32.00 -29.60
N GLU A 23 21.28 -30.78 -30.08
CA GLU A 23 21.20 -29.61 -29.20
C GLU A 23 19.93 -29.67 -28.35
N VAL A 24 20.05 -29.31 -27.08
CA VAL A 24 18.93 -29.20 -26.12
C VAL A 24 18.84 -27.75 -25.70
N GLU A 25 17.68 -27.14 -25.87
CA GLU A 25 17.46 -25.73 -25.50
C GLU A 25 17.69 -25.54 -23.99
N ASN A 26 18.53 -24.57 -23.63
CA ASN A 26 18.98 -24.29 -22.26
C ASN A 26 19.65 -25.48 -21.55
N GLY A 27 20.08 -26.50 -22.32
CA GLY A 27 20.82 -27.66 -21.83
C GLY A 27 22.28 -27.64 -22.31
N LEU A 28 23.16 -28.25 -21.51
CA LEU A 28 24.57 -28.43 -21.78
C LEU A 28 24.91 -29.92 -21.68
N ILE A 29 25.90 -30.37 -22.45
CA ILE A 29 26.40 -31.75 -22.33
C ILE A 29 27.27 -31.83 -21.07
N SER A 30 26.82 -32.59 -20.08
CA SER A 30 27.55 -32.80 -18.83
C SER A 30 28.54 -33.95 -18.92
N TYR A 31 28.18 -35.01 -19.63
CA TYR A 31 28.98 -36.23 -19.70
C TYR A 31 28.70 -37.03 -20.99
N ILE A 32 29.73 -37.71 -21.50
CA ILE A 32 29.63 -38.62 -22.65
C ILE A 32 30.25 -39.97 -22.26
N SER A 33 29.53 -41.06 -22.53
CA SER A 33 29.99 -42.43 -22.30
C SER A 33 30.07 -43.23 -23.61
N PHE A 34 31.10 -44.05 -23.74
CA PHE A 34 31.41 -44.83 -24.95
C PHE A 34 31.45 -46.33 -24.66
N ASN A 35 30.45 -46.85 -23.96
CA ASN A 35 30.40 -48.26 -23.56
C ASN A 35 29.94 -49.14 -24.75
N ALA A 36 28.75 -49.76 -24.66
CA ALA A 36 28.19 -50.59 -25.73
C ALA A 36 27.63 -49.76 -26.90
N THR A 37 27.12 -48.57 -26.59
CA THR A 37 26.64 -47.53 -27.50
C THR A 37 27.08 -46.18 -26.94
N THR A 38 27.24 -45.17 -27.80
CA THR A 38 27.54 -43.81 -27.32
C THR A 38 26.32 -43.23 -26.66
N THR A 39 26.42 -42.82 -25.38
CA THR A 39 25.34 -42.16 -24.64
C THR A 39 25.83 -40.81 -24.14
N VAL A 40 25.05 -39.76 -24.41
CA VAL A 40 25.31 -38.38 -24.00
C VAL A 40 24.31 -38.01 -22.93
N THR A 41 24.81 -37.48 -21.81
CA THR A 41 24.03 -36.98 -20.69
C THR A 41 24.05 -35.46 -20.71
N TYR A 42 22.88 -34.87 -20.47
CA TYR A 42 22.66 -33.44 -20.45
C TYR A 42 22.40 -32.96 -19.02
N GLU A 43 22.84 -31.74 -18.72
CA GLU A 43 22.45 -30.97 -17.55
C GLU A 43 21.88 -29.63 -18.01
N CYS A 44 21.00 -29.03 -17.21
CA CYS A 44 20.46 -27.71 -17.54
C CYS A 44 21.46 -26.61 -17.19
N ALA A 45 21.49 -25.55 -18.00
CA ALA A 45 22.31 -24.37 -17.74
C ALA A 45 21.88 -23.69 -16.42
N ASP A 46 22.76 -22.86 -15.86
CA ASP A 46 22.47 -22.11 -14.62
C ASP A 46 21.15 -21.33 -14.74
N GLY A 47 20.27 -21.49 -13.73
CA GLY A 47 18.93 -20.89 -13.74
C GLY A 47 17.88 -21.70 -14.49
N TYR A 48 18.19 -22.93 -14.90
CA TYR A 48 17.25 -23.88 -15.48
C TYR A 48 17.29 -25.21 -14.73
N TYR A 49 16.17 -25.93 -14.73
CA TYR A 49 16.04 -27.23 -14.09
C TYR A 49 15.44 -28.25 -15.05
N LEU A 50 15.83 -29.52 -14.87
CA LEU A 50 15.30 -30.61 -15.69
C LEU A 50 13.86 -30.90 -15.31
N GLN A 51 12.98 -30.99 -16.30
CA GLN A 51 11.63 -31.46 -16.07
C GLN A 51 11.63 -32.95 -15.68
N GLU A 52 10.96 -33.26 -14.57
CA GLU A 52 10.77 -34.64 -14.10
C GLU A 52 9.47 -35.23 -14.66
N GLY A 53 9.49 -36.50 -15.04
CA GLY A 53 8.30 -37.23 -15.52
C GLY A 53 8.65 -38.46 -16.35
N ILE A 54 7.64 -39.28 -16.67
CA ILE A 54 7.81 -40.54 -17.42
C ILE A 54 8.22 -40.28 -18.89
N GLU A 55 7.88 -39.11 -19.43
CA GLU A 55 8.18 -38.72 -20.82
C GLU A 55 9.55 -38.02 -20.98
N TYR A 56 10.22 -37.69 -19.87
CA TYR A 56 11.46 -36.90 -19.87
C TYR A 56 12.67 -37.75 -19.47
N SER A 57 13.81 -37.48 -20.10
CA SER A 57 15.09 -38.15 -19.87
C SER A 57 16.20 -37.14 -19.63
N THR A 58 17.33 -37.59 -19.08
CA THR A 58 18.59 -36.82 -18.97
C THR A 58 19.61 -37.20 -20.03
N SER A 59 19.32 -38.21 -20.86
CA SER A 59 20.30 -38.75 -21.79
C SER A 59 19.71 -39.17 -23.12
N ARG A 60 20.57 -39.08 -24.14
CA ARG A 60 20.32 -39.61 -25.48
C ARG A 60 21.36 -40.67 -25.80
N THR A 61 20.93 -41.74 -26.45
CA THR A 61 21.78 -42.85 -26.84
C THR A 61 21.81 -42.97 -28.36
N CYS A 62 23.01 -43.13 -28.91
CA CYS A 62 23.23 -43.42 -30.31
C CYS A 62 22.79 -44.86 -30.60
N LEU A 63 21.74 -45.01 -31.39
CA LEU A 63 21.16 -46.30 -31.74
C LEU A 63 21.97 -46.95 -32.86
N THR A 64 21.88 -48.28 -32.97
CA THR A 64 22.51 -49.04 -34.07
C THR A 64 22.02 -48.65 -35.46
N SER A 65 20.89 -47.92 -35.54
CA SER A 65 20.37 -47.33 -36.78
C SER A 65 21.14 -46.08 -37.24
N GLY A 66 22.13 -45.62 -36.47
CA GLY A 66 22.87 -44.39 -36.76
C GLY A 66 22.10 -43.12 -36.40
N ASN A 67 21.04 -43.21 -35.59
CA ASN A 67 20.27 -42.06 -35.11
C ASN A 67 20.34 -41.96 -33.58
N TRP A 68 20.34 -40.75 -33.06
CA TRP A 68 20.11 -40.50 -31.64
C TRP A 68 18.69 -40.91 -31.23
N SER A 69 18.57 -41.40 -30.01
CA SER A 69 17.28 -41.68 -29.38
C SER A 69 16.43 -40.41 -29.21
N LYS A 70 15.12 -40.58 -29.11
CA LYS A 70 14.10 -39.52 -29.25
C LYS A 70 13.46 -39.09 -27.92
N GLU A 71 14.05 -39.48 -26.79
CA GLU A 71 13.56 -39.07 -25.48
C GLU A 71 13.57 -37.54 -25.36
N ASN A 72 12.55 -37.00 -24.72
CA ASN A 72 12.42 -35.56 -24.53
C ASN A 72 13.32 -35.12 -23.37
N ILE A 73 14.10 -34.07 -23.59
CA ILE A 73 14.92 -33.44 -22.56
C ILE A 73 14.47 -32.00 -22.52
N LEU A 74 13.83 -31.59 -21.42
CA LEU A 74 13.32 -30.23 -21.26
C LEU A 74 13.96 -29.56 -20.04
N CYS A 75 14.59 -28.43 -20.29
CA CYS A 75 15.15 -27.55 -19.28
C CYS A 75 14.26 -26.33 -19.12
N ASN A 76 13.47 -26.31 -18.05
CA ASN A 76 12.59 -25.18 -17.73
C ASN A 76 13.37 -24.13 -16.97
N ALA A 77 13.10 -22.85 -17.24
CA ALA A 77 13.71 -21.78 -16.48
C ALA A 77 13.18 -21.80 -15.05
N GLU A 78 14.06 -21.52 -14.10
CA GLU A 78 13.73 -21.17 -12.75
C GLU A 78 13.64 -19.65 -12.68
N CYS A 79 12.47 -19.15 -12.33
CA CYS A 79 12.32 -17.72 -12.11
C CYS A 79 12.98 -17.36 -10.78
N GLY A 80 13.55 -16.16 -10.70
CA GLY A 80 14.02 -15.60 -9.44
C GLY A 80 12.88 -15.35 -8.45
N ASP A 81 13.15 -14.59 -7.40
CA ASP A 81 12.13 -14.26 -6.40
C ASP A 81 10.85 -13.69 -7.06
N PRO A 82 9.66 -14.20 -6.70
CA PRO A 82 8.41 -13.71 -7.24
C PRO A 82 8.19 -12.24 -6.89
N PRO A 83 7.50 -11.47 -7.75
CA PRO A 83 7.18 -10.07 -7.46
C PRO A 83 6.42 -9.92 -6.14
N GLU A 84 6.79 -8.94 -5.33
CA GLU A 84 6.05 -8.61 -4.11
C GLU A 84 4.66 -8.04 -4.44
N LEU A 85 3.65 -8.40 -3.64
CA LEU A 85 2.29 -7.88 -3.76
C LEU A 85 2.01 -6.87 -2.66
N GLN A 86 1.67 -5.63 -3.05
CA GLN A 86 1.24 -4.61 -2.10
C GLN A 86 -0.11 -5.00 -1.47
N ASN A 87 -0.21 -4.85 -0.14
CA ASN A 87 -1.40 -5.24 0.64
C ASN A 87 -1.80 -6.71 0.44
N GLY A 88 -0.81 -7.55 0.18
CA GLY A 88 -0.95 -8.98 0.03
C GLY A 88 0.32 -9.72 0.41
N GLY A 89 0.31 -11.02 0.20
CA GLY A 89 1.43 -11.89 0.45
C GLY A 89 1.36 -13.13 -0.43
N ILE A 90 2.43 -13.90 -0.44
CA ILE A 90 2.49 -15.19 -1.13
C ILE A 90 1.74 -16.22 -0.28
N SER A 91 0.76 -16.88 -0.90
CA SER A 91 0.00 -17.97 -0.28
C SER A 91 0.60 -19.34 -0.59
N TYR A 92 1.18 -19.48 -1.79
CA TYR A 92 1.86 -20.68 -2.25
C TYR A 92 2.95 -20.32 -3.25
N LEU A 93 4.08 -21.02 -3.18
CA LEU A 93 5.22 -20.85 -4.09
C LEU A 93 5.86 -22.19 -4.40
N ASP A 94 6.04 -22.46 -5.68
CA ASP A 94 6.93 -23.49 -6.21
C ASP A 94 7.88 -22.91 -7.26
N LYS A 95 8.66 -23.77 -7.94
CA LYS A 95 9.67 -23.36 -8.93
C LYS A 95 9.10 -22.62 -10.13
N THR A 96 7.83 -22.85 -10.47
CA THR A 96 7.21 -22.36 -11.70
C THR A 96 5.90 -21.61 -11.47
N PHE A 97 5.41 -21.56 -10.24
CA PHE A 97 4.11 -21.03 -9.95
C PHE A 97 4.11 -20.36 -8.58
N VAL A 98 3.49 -19.19 -8.53
CA VAL A 98 3.25 -18.46 -7.29
C VAL A 98 1.79 -18.04 -7.25
N SER A 99 1.15 -18.23 -6.11
CA SER A 99 -0.18 -17.71 -5.80
C SER A 99 -0.08 -16.72 -4.66
N TYR A 100 -0.95 -15.73 -4.69
CA TYR A 100 -1.01 -14.67 -3.72
C TYR A 100 -2.33 -14.67 -2.96
N ASP A 101 -2.35 -14.01 -1.81
CA ASP A 101 -3.54 -13.65 -1.04
C ASP A 101 -3.46 -12.18 -0.61
N CYS A 102 -4.61 -11.51 -0.51
CA CYS A 102 -4.70 -10.17 0.07
C CYS A 102 -4.71 -10.22 1.60
N ILE A 103 -4.08 -9.26 2.25
CA ILE A 103 -4.10 -9.16 3.72
C ILE A 103 -5.41 -8.54 4.21
N GLY A 104 -5.77 -8.83 5.48
CA GLY A 104 -7.08 -8.54 6.07
C GLY A 104 -7.76 -7.23 5.63
N GLY A 105 -9.03 -7.33 5.24
CA GLY A 105 -9.84 -6.22 4.74
C GLY A 105 -9.66 -5.92 3.25
N TYR A 106 -8.50 -6.26 2.66
CA TYR A 106 -8.25 -6.12 1.23
C TYR A 106 -8.78 -7.33 0.45
N GLN A 107 -9.17 -7.09 -0.80
CA GLN A 107 -9.70 -8.08 -1.73
C GLN A 107 -9.03 -7.90 -3.11
N PHE A 108 -9.06 -8.95 -3.94
CA PHE A 108 -8.54 -8.85 -5.29
C PHE A 108 -9.37 -7.89 -6.12
N GLN A 109 -8.72 -6.97 -6.80
CA GLN A 109 -9.37 -6.07 -7.73
C GLN A 109 -9.61 -6.80 -9.07
N GLU A 110 -10.86 -7.10 -9.38
CA GLU A 110 -11.25 -7.68 -10.66
C GLU A 110 -11.17 -6.66 -11.81
N GLY A 111 -10.82 -7.11 -13.02
CA GLY A 111 -10.68 -6.23 -14.18
C GLY A 111 -10.17 -6.95 -15.44
N VAL A 112 -9.75 -6.21 -16.46
CA VAL A 112 -9.09 -6.82 -17.63
C VAL A 112 -7.64 -7.09 -17.29
N GLY A 113 -7.20 -8.35 -17.43
CA GLY A 113 -5.81 -8.74 -17.17
C GLY A 113 -5.45 -8.88 -15.69
N TYR A 114 -6.45 -9.00 -14.80
CA TYR A 114 -6.20 -9.36 -13.41
C TYR A 114 -5.88 -10.86 -13.27
N SER A 115 -5.08 -11.19 -12.26
CA SER A 115 -4.78 -12.57 -11.86
C SER A 115 -4.61 -12.64 -10.34
N THR A 116 -4.64 -13.84 -9.79
CA THR A 116 -4.29 -14.14 -8.38
C THR A 116 -3.00 -14.95 -8.27
N SER A 117 -2.37 -15.25 -9.41
CA SER A 117 -1.16 -16.05 -9.52
C SER A 117 -0.29 -15.63 -10.69
N ARG A 118 0.97 -16.06 -10.67
CA ARG A 118 1.91 -15.92 -11.78
C ARG A 118 2.55 -17.27 -12.08
N THR A 119 2.89 -17.45 -13.35
CA THR A 119 3.61 -18.64 -13.83
C THR A 119 5.00 -18.21 -14.32
N CYS A 120 6.00 -19.05 -14.11
CA CYS A 120 7.33 -18.84 -14.63
C CYS A 120 7.36 -19.19 -16.12
N LEU A 121 7.83 -18.26 -16.95
CA LEU A 121 8.03 -18.48 -18.37
C LEU A 121 9.36 -19.20 -18.62
N THR A 122 9.48 -19.89 -19.75
CA THR A 122 10.74 -20.51 -20.19
C THR A 122 11.88 -19.51 -20.42
N SER A 123 11.57 -18.20 -20.44
CA SER A 123 12.54 -17.10 -20.47
C SER A 123 13.12 -16.73 -19.09
N GLY A 124 12.70 -17.40 -18.01
CA GLY A 124 13.11 -17.10 -16.63
C GLY A 124 12.43 -15.88 -16.02
N ASN A 125 11.36 -15.38 -16.63
CA ASN A 125 10.56 -14.27 -16.11
C ASN A 125 9.19 -14.76 -15.65
N TRP A 126 8.71 -14.23 -14.53
CA TRP A 126 7.31 -14.40 -14.12
C TRP A 126 6.38 -13.73 -15.14
N THR A 127 5.21 -14.33 -15.37
CA THR A 127 4.14 -13.71 -16.15
C THR A 127 3.78 -12.33 -15.58
N ASN A 128 3.27 -11.45 -16.43
CA ASN A 128 3.13 -10.02 -16.14
C ASN A 128 1.68 -9.55 -15.91
N GLU A 129 0.77 -10.46 -15.56
CA GLU A 129 -0.60 -10.11 -15.22
C GLU A 129 -0.65 -9.16 -14.02
N THR A 130 -1.68 -8.31 -13.98
CA THR A 130 -1.87 -7.34 -12.91
C THR A 130 -2.48 -8.04 -11.69
N ILE A 131 -1.88 -7.86 -10.52
CA ILE A 131 -2.41 -8.38 -9.25
C ILE A 131 -2.47 -7.20 -8.30
N LEU A 132 -3.68 -6.84 -7.86
CA LEU A 132 -3.93 -5.69 -6.99
C LEU A 132 -4.85 -6.10 -5.86
N CYS A 133 -4.50 -5.67 -4.65
CA CYS A 133 -5.32 -5.81 -3.46
C CYS A 133 -5.82 -4.42 -3.05
N ASN A 134 -7.14 -4.23 -3.07
CA ASN A 134 -7.80 -3.00 -2.67
C ASN A 134 -8.84 -3.25 -1.56
N VAL A 135 -9.13 -2.22 -0.78
CA VAL A 135 -10.24 -2.23 0.18
C VAL A 135 -11.41 -1.52 -0.45
N ASP A 136 -12.59 -2.12 -0.34
CA ASP A 136 -13.88 -1.50 -0.59
C ASP A 136 -14.78 -1.75 0.62
N CYS A 137 -15.21 -0.69 1.30
CA CYS A 137 -16.09 -0.79 2.46
C CYS A 137 -17.57 -1.00 2.07
N GLY A 138 -17.87 -1.04 0.77
CA GLY A 138 -19.22 -1.18 0.24
C GLY A 138 -20.12 0.01 0.60
N ASN A 139 -21.44 -0.24 0.62
CA ASN A 139 -22.41 0.80 0.92
C ASN A 139 -22.22 1.33 2.35
N PRO A 140 -22.16 2.66 2.54
CA PRO A 140 -22.08 3.25 3.86
C PRO A 140 -23.36 2.97 4.67
N PRO A 141 -23.31 3.06 6.01
CA PRO A 141 -24.49 2.90 6.85
C PRO A 141 -25.66 3.78 6.39
N GLU A 142 -26.84 3.20 6.26
CA GLU A 142 -28.06 3.93 5.87
C GLU A 142 -28.44 4.95 6.95
N LEU A 143 -28.91 6.12 6.52
CA LEU A 143 -29.37 7.18 7.41
C LEU A 143 -30.86 7.47 7.18
N GLN A 144 -31.69 7.18 8.18
CA GLN A 144 -33.10 7.54 8.15
C GLN A 144 -33.27 9.05 8.37
N ASN A 145 -34.18 9.67 7.60
CA ASN A 145 -34.41 11.12 7.61
C ASN A 145 -33.14 11.93 7.30
N GLY A 146 -32.28 11.38 6.43
CA GLY A 146 -31.08 12.03 5.97
C GLY A 146 -30.70 11.62 4.56
N GLU A 147 -29.66 12.28 4.05
CA GLU A 147 -29.06 12.08 2.75
C GLU A 147 -27.57 11.74 2.96
N VAL A 148 -27.04 10.89 2.08
CA VAL A 148 -25.63 10.50 2.05
C VAL A 148 -25.01 11.04 0.77
N SER A 149 -23.87 11.71 0.89
CA SER A 149 -23.06 12.19 -0.22
C SER A 149 -21.70 11.50 -0.22
N MET A 150 -21.36 10.88 -1.34
CA MET A 150 -20.15 10.07 -1.50
C MET A 150 -19.66 10.03 -2.95
N ASN A 151 -18.35 9.83 -3.13
CA ASN A 151 -17.73 9.64 -4.45
C ASN A 151 -17.26 8.20 -4.67
N THR A 152 -16.60 7.62 -3.67
CA THR A 152 -16.00 6.28 -3.70
C THR A 152 -16.18 5.59 -2.34
N THR A 153 -16.00 4.28 -2.31
CA THR A 153 -16.11 3.42 -1.12
C THR A 153 -14.78 2.76 -0.75
N THR A 154 -13.69 3.17 -1.40
CA THR A 154 -12.35 2.59 -1.21
C THR A 154 -11.67 3.12 0.04
N GLU A 155 -10.55 2.52 0.43
CA GLU A 155 -9.74 2.95 1.58
C GLU A 155 -9.57 4.48 1.65
N ASN A 156 -9.76 5.05 2.84
CA ASN A 156 -9.71 6.49 3.13
C ASN A 156 -10.80 7.36 2.47
N SER A 157 -11.75 6.76 1.74
CA SER A 157 -12.92 7.49 1.25
C SER A 157 -13.74 8.01 2.43
N VAL A 158 -14.27 9.23 2.29
CA VAL A 158 -15.13 9.85 3.30
C VAL A 158 -16.52 10.03 2.71
N VAL A 159 -17.52 9.47 3.39
CA VAL A 159 -18.93 9.78 3.12
C VAL A 159 -19.41 10.85 4.09
N THR A 160 -20.16 11.81 3.59
CA THR A 160 -20.74 12.89 4.40
C THR A 160 -22.24 12.74 4.44
N TYR A 161 -22.80 12.91 5.63
CA TYR A 161 -24.23 12.80 5.88
C TYR A 161 -24.84 14.17 6.10
N LYS A 162 -26.14 14.27 5.80
CA LYS A 162 -26.93 15.47 6.05
C LYS A 162 -28.34 15.08 6.47
N CYS A 163 -28.84 15.61 7.57
CA CYS A 163 -30.25 15.44 7.92
C CYS A 163 -31.15 16.23 6.97
N ILE A 164 -32.31 15.68 6.63
CA ILE A 164 -33.32 16.41 5.83
C ILE A 164 -33.94 17.56 6.64
N ASN A 165 -34.60 18.48 5.95
CA ASN A 165 -35.25 19.62 6.60
C ASN A 165 -36.22 19.18 7.71
N GLY A 166 -36.10 19.80 8.88
CA GLY A 166 -36.89 19.46 10.08
C GLY A 166 -36.26 18.39 10.98
N TYR A 167 -35.04 17.92 10.67
CA TYR A 167 -34.26 16.99 11.49
C TYR A 167 -32.85 17.54 11.74
N HIS A 168 -32.24 17.12 12.85
CA HIS A 168 -30.85 17.42 13.21
C HIS A 168 -30.14 16.16 13.69
N PHE A 169 -28.81 16.17 13.68
CA PHE A 169 -28.03 15.03 14.16
C PHE A 169 -28.19 14.86 15.68
N HIS A 170 -28.43 13.63 16.12
CA HIS A 170 -28.46 13.29 17.55
C HIS A 170 -27.08 13.45 18.21
N GLU A 171 -26.03 13.06 17.50
CA GLU A 171 -24.63 13.18 17.91
C GLU A 171 -23.86 14.02 16.88
N ASN A 172 -22.73 14.62 17.25
CA ASN A 172 -21.91 15.44 16.33
C ASN A 172 -21.10 14.62 15.30
N ILE A 173 -21.60 13.46 14.89
CA ILE A 173 -20.98 12.58 13.90
C ILE A 173 -21.68 12.80 12.56
N THR A 174 -20.98 13.46 11.63
CA THR A 174 -21.54 13.86 10.32
C THR A 174 -20.88 13.16 9.13
N SER A 175 -19.88 12.31 9.38
CA SER A 175 -19.14 11.63 8.33
C SER A 175 -18.64 10.25 8.78
N ARG A 176 -18.33 9.40 7.80
CA ARG A 176 -17.66 8.11 8.01
C ARG A 176 -16.48 8.00 7.07
N THR A 177 -15.44 7.32 7.52
CA THR A 177 -14.25 7.04 6.72
C THR A 177 -14.11 5.55 6.50
N CYS A 178 -13.82 5.12 5.28
CA CYS A 178 -13.54 3.72 4.97
C CYS A 178 -12.13 3.37 5.48
N LEU A 179 -12.06 2.37 6.37
CA LEU A 179 -10.82 1.92 6.99
C LEU A 179 -10.21 0.76 6.19
N ALA A 180 -8.90 0.56 6.34
CA ALA A 180 -8.17 -0.57 5.74
C ALA A 180 -8.72 -1.96 6.14
N SER A 181 -9.54 -2.04 7.19
CA SER A 181 -10.22 -3.28 7.60
C SER A 181 -11.40 -3.67 6.68
N GLY A 182 -11.76 -2.84 5.70
CA GLY A 182 -12.98 -3.03 4.91
C GLY A 182 -14.27 -2.60 5.62
N ASN A 183 -14.17 -1.81 6.69
CA ASN A 183 -15.31 -1.30 7.43
C ASN A 183 -15.30 0.22 7.47
N TRP A 184 -16.49 0.83 7.48
CA TRP A 184 -16.65 2.24 7.80
C TRP A 184 -16.35 2.49 9.29
N THR A 185 -15.87 3.68 9.65
CA THR A 185 -15.64 4.08 11.04
C THR A 185 -16.86 3.84 11.92
N GLU A 186 -16.65 3.38 13.17
CA GLU A 186 -17.71 3.11 14.14
C GLU A 186 -18.35 4.39 14.70
N GLY A 187 -19.53 4.25 15.33
CA GLY A 187 -20.33 5.35 15.89
C GLY A 187 -21.81 5.22 15.51
N ASN A 188 -22.72 5.92 16.18
CA ASN A 188 -24.14 5.96 15.80
C ASN A 188 -24.42 7.24 15.03
N ILE A 189 -25.06 7.13 13.85
CA ILE A 189 -25.51 8.30 13.10
C ILE A 189 -27.03 8.24 12.98
N SER A 190 -27.70 9.24 13.54
CA SER A 190 -29.15 9.33 13.52
C SER A 190 -29.61 10.78 13.44
N CYS A 191 -30.69 10.98 12.69
CA CYS A 191 -31.36 12.26 12.55
C CYS A 191 -32.64 12.23 13.38
N ILE A 192 -32.72 13.11 14.38
CA ILE A 192 -33.90 13.28 15.24
C ILE A 192 -34.66 14.55 14.85
N LYS A 193 -35.99 14.49 14.98
CA LYS A 193 -36.86 15.59 14.59
C LYS A 193 -36.56 16.82 15.46
N ILE A 194 -36.50 17.98 14.82
CA ILE A 194 -36.40 19.26 15.51
C ILE A 194 -37.71 19.49 16.27
N ASP A 195 -37.61 19.78 17.56
CA ASP A 195 -38.74 20.13 18.45
C ASP A 195 -38.53 21.49 19.11
N ASP A 196 -39.50 21.93 19.92
CA ASP A 196 -39.46 23.24 20.59
C ASP A 196 -38.32 23.37 21.62
N ASN A 197 -37.65 22.26 21.96
CA ASN A 197 -36.49 22.23 22.86
C ASN A 197 -35.16 22.19 22.10
N TYR A 198 -35.19 21.98 20.77
CA TYR A 198 -34.00 22.01 19.93
C TYR A 198 -33.43 23.42 19.85
N CYS A 199 -32.16 23.55 20.23
CA CYS A 199 -31.44 24.82 20.13
C CYS A 199 -30.11 24.59 19.41
N GLU A 200 -29.96 25.15 18.21
CA GLU A 200 -28.73 25.10 17.44
C GLU A 200 -27.94 26.40 17.64
N GLY A 201 -26.77 26.34 18.28
CA GLY A 201 -25.89 27.49 18.48
C GLY A 201 -26.00 28.18 19.84
N SER A 202 -25.68 29.47 19.90
CA SER A 202 -25.53 30.24 21.16
C SER A 202 -26.81 30.96 21.64
N ASP A 203 -27.95 30.73 20.99
CA ASP A 203 -29.23 31.39 21.29
C ASP A 203 -30.20 30.52 22.10
N CYS A 204 -29.72 29.42 22.69
CA CYS A 204 -30.47 28.64 23.68
C CYS A 204 -30.58 29.45 24.99
N GLY A 205 -31.69 30.17 25.18
CA GLY A 205 -32.10 30.63 26.52
C GLY A 205 -32.26 32.12 26.76
N LEU A 206 -32.75 32.91 25.79
CA LEU A 206 -33.20 34.29 26.06
C LEU A 206 -34.73 34.48 26.04
N SER A 207 -35.54 33.49 25.65
CA SER A 207 -37.00 33.61 25.60
C SER A 207 -37.72 33.25 26.91
N ALA A 208 -37.10 32.52 27.84
CA ALA A 208 -37.74 32.11 29.10
C ALA A 208 -37.51 33.09 30.27
N GLY A 209 -36.52 33.98 30.20
CA GLY A 209 -36.18 34.92 31.27
C GLY A 209 -36.76 36.33 31.14
N VAL A 210 -37.27 36.72 29.96
CA VAL A 210 -37.68 38.11 29.69
C VAL A 210 -39.18 38.34 29.93
N LEU A 211 -39.98 37.28 30.06
CA LEU A 211 -41.42 37.40 30.36
C LEU A 211 -41.74 37.52 31.86
N ALA A 212 -40.78 37.23 32.75
CA ALA A 212 -40.98 37.42 34.20
C ALA A 212 -40.91 38.90 34.63
N ALA A 213 -40.38 39.81 33.80
CA ALA A 213 -40.22 41.22 34.14
C ALA A 213 -41.44 42.10 33.81
N ILE A 214 -42.43 41.59 33.08
CA ILE A 214 -43.54 42.41 32.56
C ILE A 214 -44.80 42.35 33.43
N ILE A 215 -44.87 41.44 34.42
CA ILE A 215 -46.08 41.22 35.24
C ILE A 215 -45.97 41.79 36.68
N CYS A 216 -44.82 42.31 37.11
CA CYS A 216 -44.77 43.14 38.32
C CYS A 216 -45.00 44.61 37.95
N GLY A 217 -46.28 44.99 37.92
CA GLY A 217 -46.72 46.36 37.73
C GLY A 217 -46.04 47.35 38.69
N ALA A 218 -45.50 48.40 38.09
CA ALA A 218 -45.45 49.77 38.62
C ALA A 218 -45.15 49.96 40.11
N VAL A 219 -43.87 50.00 40.50
CA VAL A 219 -43.38 50.93 41.54
C VAL A 219 -41.93 51.30 41.24
N PHE A 220 -41.69 52.59 40.94
CA PHE A 220 -40.40 53.30 40.94
C PHE A 220 -39.14 52.50 40.55
N ILE A 221 -38.70 52.61 39.29
CA ILE A 221 -37.32 52.31 38.91
C ILE A 221 -36.45 53.45 39.46
N PRO A 222 -35.60 53.23 40.48
CA PRO A 222 -34.67 54.26 40.93
C PRO A 222 -33.73 54.63 39.77
N LEU A 223 -33.35 55.90 39.66
CA LEU A 223 -32.46 56.42 38.61
C LEU A 223 -31.15 55.62 38.44
N SER A 224 -30.77 54.80 39.43
CA SER A 224 -29.65 53.85 39.37
C SER A 224 -29.82 52.72 38.34
N CYS A 225 -31.05 52.29 38.02
CA CYS A 225 -31.28 51.21 37.05
C CYS A 225 -31.21 51.68 35.58
N LEU A 226 -31.51 52.95 35.28
CA LEU A 226 -31.32 53.52 33.94
C LEU A 226 -29.84 53.57 33.54
N VAL A 227 -28.94 53.80 34.51
CA VAL A 227 -27.49 53.83 34.30
C VAL A 227 -26.94 52.43 34.01
N ALA A 228 -27.51 51.38 34.62
CA ALA A 228 -27.11 49.99 34.37
C ALA A 228 -27.53 49.50 32.97
N VAL A 229 -28.75 49.85 32.51
CA VAL A 229 -29.22 49.50 31.16
C VAL A 229 -28.41 50.25 30.08
N ALA A 230 -28.13 51.54 30.30
CA ALA A 230 -27.25 52.30 29.41
C ALA A 230 -25.82 51.73 29.35
N GLY A 231 -25.26 51.33 30.51
CA GLY A 231 -23.95 50.69 30.59
C GLY A 231 -23.87 49.33 29.88
N CYS A 232 -24.96 48.54 29.91
CA CYS A 232 -25.03 47.25 29.24
C CYS A 232 -25.14 47.40 27.71
N VAL A 233 -25.94 48.37 27.24
CA VAL A 233 -26.09 48.69 25.80
C VAL A 233 -24.78 49.24 25.21
N VAL A 234 -24.05 50.07 25.96
CA VAL A 234 -22.74 50.60 25.53
C VAL A 234 -21.67 49.50 25.46
N ARG A 235 -21.62 48.58 26.44
CA ARG A 235 -20.69 47.43 26.41
C ARG A 235 -20.97 46.46 25.24
N LEU A 236 -22.24 46.26 24.88
CA LEU A 236 -22.62 45.43 23.73
C LEU A 236 -22.28 46.10 22.38
N ARG A 237 -22.42 47.43 22.26
CA ARG A 237 -21.94 48.17 21.07
C ARG A 237 -20.40 48.16 20.94
N LEU A 238 -19.65 48.26 22.04
CA LEU A 238 -18.18 48.17 22.01
C LEU A 238 -17.68 46.77 21.64
N ARG A 239 -18.37 45.70 22.05
CA ARG A 239 -18.04 44.32 21.62
C ARG A 239 -18.33 44.07 20.14
N LYS A 240 -19.35 44.74 19.56
CA LYS A 240 -19.61 44.67 18.10
C LYS A 240 -18.51 45.36 17.28
N LEU A 241 -17.88 46.41 17.79
CA LEU A 241 -16.77 47.10 17.11
C LEU A 241 -15.45 46.32 17.18
N LYS A 242 -15.18 45.60 18.29
CA LYS A 242 -13.96 44.78 18.41
C LYS A 242 -13.98 43.50 17.54
N LYS A 243 -15.16 43.10 17.05
CA LYS A 243 -15.32 41.94 16.15
C LYS A 243 -15.15 42.31 14.66
N SER A 244 -15.16 43.60 14.29
CA SER A 244 -15.00 44.04 12.90
C SER A 244 -13.57 44.40 12.49
N GLU A 245 -12.60 44.48 13.41
CA GLU A 245 -11.18 44.72 13.07
C GLU A 245 -10.39 43.45 12.74
N ASN A 246 -10.96 42.25 12.91
CA ASN A 246 -10.26 40.98 12.68
C ASN A 246 -10.55 40.29 11.33
N ILE A 247 -11.14 41.00 10.36
CA ILE A 247 -11.37 40.46 9.00
C ILE A 247 -11.02 41.52 7.96
N LEU A 248 -9.73 41.78 7.71
CA LEU A 248 -9.15 42.24 6.43
C LEU A 248 -7.67 42.63 6.60
N SER A 249 -6.76 41.69 6.32
CA SER A 249 -5.52 41.92 5.54
C SER A 249 -4.61 40.69 5.56
N LEU A 250 -4.87 39.75 4.65
CA LEU A 250 -3.79 39.02 3.97
C LEU A 250 -3.45 39.85 2.73
N THR A 251 -2.25 40.43 2.66
CA THR A 251 -1.32 40.30 1.51
C THR A 251 0.00 41.04 1.72
N SER A 252 1.05 40.23 1.66
CA SER A 252 2.35 40.40 0.98
C SER A 252 3.49 41.30 1.50
N THR A 253 4.67 40.68 1.35
CA THR A 253 6.02 41.19 0.98
C THR A 253 7.01 41.66 2.05
N GLU A 254 7.94 40.74 2.34
CA GLU A 254 9.42 40.82 2.32
C GLU A 254 10.18 41.90 3.14
N ALA A 255 11.04 41.45 4.08
CA ALA A 255 12.51 41.32 3.92
C ALA A 255 13.31 41.49 5.25
N SER A 256 14.04 40.41 5.58
CA SER A 256 15.43 40.38 6.08
C SER A 256 15.83 41.03 7.43
N THR A 257 16.16 40.19 8.43
CA THR A 257 17.55 39.97 8.93
C THR A 257 17.60 38.92 10.08
N LEU A 258 18.56 37.99 9.98
CA LEU A 258 18.93 36.87 10.88
C LEU A 258 19.59 37.35 12.21
N PRO A 259 20.04 36.45 13.15
CA PRO A 259 19.78 35.01 13.35
C PRO A 259 19.42 34.64 14.81
N LEU A 260 18.88 33.43 15.08
CA LEU A 260 19.38 32.50 16.12
C LEU A 260 18.57 31.19 16.15
N HIS A 261 19.32 30.10 16.03
CA HIS A 261 19.05 28.67 16.22
C HIS A 261 17.64 28.20 16.63
N HIS A 262 17.00 27.44 15.72
CA HIS A 262 16.00 26.42 16.05
C HIS A 262 16.35 25.10 15.34
N THR A 263 16.51 24.04 16.14
CA THR A 263 16.47 22.64 15.69
C THR A 263 15.01 22.27 15.37
N ASN A 264 14.76 21.82 14.15
CA ASN A 264 13.42 21.53 13.64
C ASN A 264 13.07 20.04 13.82
N THR A 265 11.98 19.73 14.53
CA THR A 265 11.48 18.38 14.86
C THR A 265 10.40 17.91 13.89
N ASN A 266 10.66 17.97 12.57
CA ASN A 266 9.70 17.52 11.56
C ASN A 266 10.37 16.82 10.36
N GLN A 267 11.15 15.78 10.64
CA GLN A 267 11.63 14.85 9.63
C GLN A 267 11.38 13.41 10.08
N SER A 268 11.02 12.56 9.11
CA SER A 268 10.99 11.10 9.30
C SER A 268 12.36 10.60 9.80
N PRO A 269 12.41 9.58 10.69
CA PRO A 269 13.66 9.01 11.21
C PRO A 269 14.66 8.60 10.11
N VAL A 270 14.17 8.28 8.91
CA VAL A 270 14.97 7.89 7.74
C VAL A 270 15.70 9.08 7.11
N GLN A 271 15.16 10.30 7.22
CA GLN A 271 15.80 11.50 6.69
C GLN A 271 16.90 12.02 7.62
N GLN A 272 16.73 11.93 8.94
CA GLN A 272 17.77 12.27 9.92
C GLN A 272 19.01 11.35 9.79
N LEU A 273 18.82 10.05 9.57
CA LEU A 273 19.92 9.10 9.31
C LEU A 273 20.67 9.39 8.00
N ARG A 274 19.98 9.91 6.98
CA ARG A 274 20.56 10.22 5.67
C ARG A 274 21.43 11.49 5.71
N GLU A 275 21.13 12.42 6.62
CA GLU A 275 21.91 13.64 6.88
C GLU A 275 23.17 13.35 7.75
N GLU A 276 23.08 12.47 8.75
CA GLU A 276 24.23 12.04 9.57
C GLU A 276 25.25 11.21 8.78
N LEU A 277 24.80 10.39 7.82
CA LEU A 277 25.70 9.60 6.96
C LEU A 277 26.45 10.46 5.93
N ARG A 278 25.89 11.62 5.56
CA ARG A 278 26.56 12.58 4.65
C ARG A 278 27.69 13.36 5.31
N THR A 279 27.61 13.63 6.62
CA THR A 279 28.62 14.40 7.35
C THR A 279 29.83 13.57 7.78
N LYS A 280 29.74 12.25 7.78
CA LYS A 280 30.82 11.34 8.22
C LYS A 280 31.72 10.77 7.11
N ASN A 281 31.52 11.14 5.85
CA ASN A 281 32.41 10.79 4.72
C ASN A 281 32.84 9.31 4.68
N MET A 282 31.93 8.37 4.98
CA MET A 282 32.17 6.93 4.86
C MET A 282 31.38 6.37 3.68
N LEU A 283 32.10 6.06 2.59
CA LEU A 283 31.57 5.28 1.46
C LEU A 283 31.52 3.81 1.86
N ILE A 284 30.32 3.26 2.06
CA ILE A 284 30.12 1.81 2.20
C ILE A 284 29.41 1.29 0.94
N PRO A 285 29.94 0.25 0.26
CA PRO A 285 29.30 -0.36 -0.92
C PRO A 285 27.93 -0.97 -0.61
N LYS A 286 26.99 -0.91 -1.57
CA LYS A 286 25.61 -1.43 -1.48
C LYS A 286 25.48 -2.95 -1.19
N SER A 287 26.58 -3.70 -1.15
CA SER A 287 26.59 -5.15 -0.95
C SER A 287 26.54 -5.61 0.52
N GLN A 288 26.37 -4.71 1.49
CA GLN A 288 26.45 -5.03 2.93
C GLN A 288 25.28 -4.49 3.79
N LEU A 289 24.11 -4.21 3.19
CA LEU A 289 22.92 -3.78 3.93
C LEU A 289 21.84 -4.87 3.88
N ARG A 290 21.57 -5.54 5.01
CA ARG A 290 20.35 -6.34 5.25
C ARG A 290 19.57 -5.72 6.41
N LEU A 291 18.24 -5.58 6.25
CA LEU A 291 17.35 -5.12 7.33
C LEU A 291 17.27 -6.19 8.43
N GLY A 292 17.79 -5.87 9.62
CA GLY A 292 17.58 -6.65 10.84
C GLY A 292 16.36 -6.17 11.62
N ARG A 293 15.58 -7.12 12.15
CA ARG A 293 14.42 -6.90 13.02
C ARG A 293 14.89 -6.45 14.41
N VAL A 294 14.38 -5.33 14.90
CA VAL A 294 14.62 -4.86 16.28
C VAL A 294 13.83 -5.74 17.25
N VAL A 295 14.52 -6.50 18.09
CA VAL A 295 13.98 -7.05 19.33
C VAL A 295 14.70 -6.35 20.48
N GLY A 296 13.92 -5.94 21.48
CA GLY A 296 14.27 -4.87 22.42
C GLY A 296 15.47 -5.10 23.35
N GLN A 297 15.83 -3.96 23.95
CA GLN A 297 16.83 -3.71 24.99
C GLN A 297 18.30 -3.79 24.53
N GLY A 298 18.98 -2.65 24.71
CA GLY A 298 20.21 -2.33 24.03
C GLY A 298 21.45 -2.96 24.63
N GLU A 299 22.33 -3.41 23.74
CA GLU A 299 23.78 -3.41 23.83
C GLU A 299 24.32 -3.65 22.41
N MET A 300 25.28 -2.83 21.95
CA MET A 300 25.88 -2.95 20.61
C MET A 300 26.98 -4.01 20.63
N GLY A 301 26.76 -5.14 19.96
CA GLY A 301 27.80 -6.11 19.60
C GLY A 301 27.82 -6.32 18.09
N ILE A 302 29.01 -6.25 17.48
CA ILE A 302 29.22 -6.56 16.05
C ILE A 302 29.85 -7.95 16.00
N GLU A 303 29.08 -8.98 15.60
CA GLU A 303 29.66 -10.26 15.18
C GLU A 303 29.78 -10.31 13.66
N LYS A 304 30.97 -10.69 13.18
CA LYS A 304 31.26 -10.98 11.76
C LYS A 304 30.89 -12.43 11.46
N PHE A 305 30.08 -12.64 10.43
CA PHE A 305 30.14 -13.82 9.56
C PHE A 305 30.06 -13.34 8.11
#